data_AF-A0A8T7LE72-F1
#
_entry.id   AF-A0A8T7LE72-F1
#
_cell.length_a   1.000
_cell.length_b   1.000
_cell.length_c   1.000
_cell.angle_alpha   90.00
_cell.angle_beta   90.00
_cell.angle_gamma   90.00
#
_symmetry.space_group_name_H-M   'P 1'
#
loop_
_entity.id
_entity.type
_entity.pdbx_description
1 polymer ?
#
loop_
_entity_poly.entity_id
_entity_poly.type
_entity_poly.pdbx_seq_one_letter_code
_entity_poly.pdbx_strand_id
1 'polypeptide(L)'
;YQDGPRYWYSTQPTVTRLAEDRAEQLKRDPDKVMIELDRRLRADLRKMGDFSRIQPLPGSSADVPDDLDARLVVLGISQPYSKESGNAAEVAARTILENRGNTPRLYRNSLVFLVADKTRVQDLDEAVRKYLAWESILAEKETLDLSPHQVRQAETQRASADSVVTARIPETYQWLLVPVQLTPQAPVTWQALRLSGQDALAVRASKKLRGDELLILGLAPSSLKLELDKVPLWRGDHVAVRQLIEDFGRYHYLPRLRTPGVLLEAIQAGVSSLTWELDTFAYAEGYDEATGRYRGLRVATLITVSESDAGLIVRPAVARRKLDAEAAARRQREEEEAARRGNDYANVGSAGEMPTAGSTGGSPASPNPGKAPPSLAPAVPHRKLRRFHGSVALSAERAGRDASKIAEEVIAHLTGLVGANVRITLEIEADIPSGVPDHVVRTVTENSRTLKFTRAGFEEE
;
A
#
# COMPACT_ATOMS: atom_id res chain seq x y z
N TYR A 1 18.11 -49.75 36.58
CA TYR A 1 17.40 -49.64 35.30
C TYR A 1 16.03 -50.27 35.45
N GLN A 2 14.99 -49.68 34.84
CA GLN A 2 13.62 -50.16 34.95
C GLN A 2 13.01 -50.24 33.55
N ASP A 3 12.47 -51.42 33.21
CA ASP A 3 11.66 -51.65 32.02
C ASP A 3 10.37 -52.37 32.44
N GLY A 4 9.28 -51.61 32.59
CA GLY A 4 8.02 -52.09 33.15
C GLY A 4 8.22 -52.77 34.52
N PRO A 5 7.93 -54.08 34.67
CA PRO A 5 8.09 -54.82 35.91
C PRO A 5 9.52 -55.39 36.16
N ARG A 6 10.48 -55.20 35.23
CA ARG A 6 11.84 -55.75 35.36
C ARG A 6 12.84 -54.69 35.82
N TYR A 7 13.71 -55.09 36.76
CA TYR A 7 14.77 -54.27 37.31
C TYR A 7 16.12 -54.96 37.19
N TRP A 8 17.15 -54.22 36.77
CA TRP A 8 18.53 -54.67 36.84
C TRP A 8 19.47 -53.52 37.20
N TYR A 9 20.61 -53.89 37.77
CA TYR A 9 21.71 -52.97 38.12
C TYR A 9 22.76 -53.04 37.01
N SER A 10 23.20 -51.87 36.53
CA SER A 10 24.34 -51.73 35.63
C SER A 10 25.19 -50.57 36.14
N THR A 11 26.51 -50.64 35.89
CA THR A 11 27.49 -49.64 36.27
C THR A 11 27.50 -48.42 35.34
N GLN A 12 26.83 -48.52 34.19
CA GLN A 12 26.61 -47.38 33.31
C GLN A 12 25.51 -46.46 33.88
N PRO A 13 25.57 -45.14 33.66
CA PRO A 13 24.46 -44.25 33.96
C PRO A 13 23.27 -44.50 33.00
N THR A 14 22.05 -44.22 33.47
CA THR A 14 20.86 -44.27 32.60
C THR A 14 20.92 -43.16 31.56
N VAL A 15 20.31 -43.36 30.38
CA VAL A 15 20.25 -42.31 29.34
C VAL A 15 19.54 -41.04 29.83
N THR A 16 18.58 -41.18 30.75
CA THR A 16 17.92 -40.04 31.42
C THR A 16 18.90 -39.26 32.29
N ARG A 17 19.69 -39.94 33.13
CA ARG A 17 20.69 -39.28 33.97
C ARG A 17 21.76 -38.60 33.11
N LEU A 18 22.19 -39.26 32.03
CA LEU A 18 23.13 -38.67 31.08
C LEU A 18 22.55 -37.40 30.42
N ALA A 19 21.26 -37.39 30.07
CA ALA A 19 20.59 -36.23 29.51
C ALA A 19 20.49 -35.07 30.52
N GLU A 20 20.19 -35.37 31.78
CA GLU A 20 20.20 -34.38 32.87
C GLU A 20 21.61 -33.78 33.06
N ASP A 21 22.64 -34.63 33.12
CA ASP A 21 24.03 -34.18 33.26
C ASP A 21 24.46 -33.30 32.08
N ARG A 22 24.11 -33.66 30.84
CA ARG A 22 24.39 -32.83 29.65
C ARG A 22 23.61 -31.52 29.62
N ALA A 23 22.34 -31.55 30.00
CA ALA A 23 21.52 -30.34 30.10
C ALA A 23 22.06 -29.37 31.17
N GLU A 24 22.62 -29.90 32.26
CA GLU A 24 23.30 -29.11 33.29
C GLU A 24 24.63 -28.54 32.78
N GLN A 25 25.42 -29.33 32.06
CA GLN A 25 26.66 -28.85 31.42
C GLN A 25 26.41 -27.69 30.45
N LEU A 26 25.29 -27.72 29.71
CA LEU A 26 24.90 -26.63 28.80
C LEU A 26 24.65 -25.28 29.49
N LYS A 27 24.51 -25.22 30.82
CA LYS A 27 24.49 -23.91 31.53
C LYS A 27 25.80 -23.13 31.36
N ARG A 28 26.91 -23.85 31.13
CA ARG A 28 28.24 -23.26 30.91
C ARG A 28 28.48 -22.89 29.44
N ASP A 29 27.55 -23.24 28.55
CA ASP A 29 27.64 -23.01 27.10
C ASP A 29 26.34 -22.38 26.58
N PRO A 30 26.05 -21.12 26.99
CA PRO A 30 24.82 -20.43 26.60
C PRO A 30 24.74 -20.19 25.09
N ASP A 31 25.88 -20.13 24.40
CA ASP A 31 25.95 -19.86 22.96
C ASP A 31 25.24 -20.97 22.16
N LYS A 32 25.38 -22.25 22.56
CA LYS A 32 24.64 -23.35 21.91
C LYS A 32 23.13 -23.20 22.05
N VAL A 33 22.65 -22.76 23.22
CA VAL A 33 21.22 -22.51 23.46
C VAL A 33 20.73 -21.37 22.59
N MET A 34 21.50 -20.28 22.52
CA MET A 34 21.19 -19.13 21.68
C MET A 34 21.12 -19.50 20.19
N ILE A 35 22.09 -20.26 19.67
CA ILE A 35 22.11 -20.70 18.27
C ILE A 35 20.85 -21.51 17.91
N GLU A 36 20.43 -22.42 18.78
CA GLU A 36 19.24 -23.24 18.55
C GLU A 36 17.95 -22.41 18.61
N LEU A 37 17.84 -21.47 19.56
CA LEU A 37 16.73 -20.53 19.63
C LEU A 37 16.67 -19.63 18.40
N ASP A 38 17.80 -19.08 17.97
CA ASP A 38 17.94 -18.28 16.76
C ASP A 38 17.41 -19.03 15.54
N ARG A 39 17.82 -20.29 15.38
CA ARG A 39 17.36 -21.16 14.29
C ARG A 39 15.83 -21.30 14.28
N ARG A 40 15.23 -21.61 15.44
CA ARG A 40 13.78 -21.81 15.58
C ARG A 40 12.99 -20.52 15.38
N LEU A 41 13.44 -19.42 15.98
CA LEU A 41 12.79 -18.11 15.85
C LEU A 41 12.83 -17.63 14.40
N ARG A 42 13.98 -17.73 13.73
CA ARG A 42 14.10 -17.38 12.30
C ARG A 42 13.20 -18.23 11.42
N ALA A 43 12.99 -19.51 11.76
CA ALA A 43 12.07 -20.38 11.03
C ALA A 43 10.60 -19.96 11.20
N ASP A 44 10.17 -19.64 12.43
CA ASP A 44 8.80 -19.16 12.69
C ASP A 44 8.53 -17.80 12.00
N LEU A 45 9.49 -16.88 12.09
CA LEU A 45 9.42 -15.52 11.55
C LEU A 45 9.43 -15.46 10.01
N ARG A 46 9.56 -16.59 9.31
CA ARG A 46 9.26 -16.66 7.87
C ARG A 46 7.79 -16.34 7.58
N LYS A 47 6.89 -16.58 8.54
CA LYS A 47 5.48 -16.20 8.45
C LYS A 47 5.31 -14.76 8.90
N MET A 48 5.38 -13.83 7.94
CA MET A 48 5.56 -12.41 8.24
C MET A 48 4.29 -11.67 8.69
N GLY A 49 3.10 -12.28 8.54
CA GLY A 49 1.84 -11.58 8.80
C GLY A 49 1.67 -10.38 7.88
N ASP A 50 1.22 -9.25 8.43
CA ASP A 50 1.03 -8.01 7.66
C ASP A 50 2.29 -7.15 7.53
N PHE A 51 3.45 -7.60 8.05
CA PHE A 51 4.71 -6.85 7.93
C PHE A 51 5.36 -7.06 6.56
N SER A 52 5.88 -5.98 5.97
CA SER A 52 6.68 -6.09 4.74
C SER A 52 8.06 -6.68 5.01
N ARG A 53 8.65 -6.38 6.18
CA ARG A 53 9.94 -6.90 6.62
C ARG A 53 9.95 -7.22 8.11
N ILE A 54 10.75 -8.22 8.48
CA ILE A 54 11.02 -8.58 9.88
C ILE A 54 12.53 -8.57 10.07
N GLN A 55 12.99 -8.00 11.18
CA GLN A 55 14.38 -8.07 11.60
C GLN A 55 14.50 -9.05 12.78
N PRO A 56 14.85 -10.33 12.52
CA PRO A 56 15.05 -11.30 13.57
C PRO A 56 16.40 -11.07 14.26
N LEU A 57 16.36 -10.86 15.56
CA LEU A 57 17.49 -10.98 16.48
C LEU A 57 18.70 -10.12 16.03
N PRO A 58 18.52 -8.79 15.88
CA PRO A 58 19.65 -7.92 15.56
C PRO A 58 20.68 -7.96 16.69
N GLY A 59 21.96 -8.05 16.33
CA GLY A 59 23.06 -7.96 17.30
C GLY A 59 23.35 -6.52 17.70
N SER A 60 23.03 -5.56 16.83
CA SER A 60 23.16 -4.13 17.08
C SER A 60 22.09 -3.31 16.36
N SER A 61 22.00 -2.02 16.68
CA SER A 61 21.12 -1.09 15.98
C SER A 61 21.49 -0.89 14.49
N ALA A 62 22.73 -1.22 14.09
CA ALA A 62 23.18 -1.16 12.71
C ALA A 62 22.53 -2.24 11.83
N ASP A 63 22.15 -3.37 12.43
CA ASP A 63 21.52 -4.49 11.73
C ASP A 63 20.06 -4.22 11.35
N VAL A 64 19.50 -3.11 11.82
CA VAL A 64 18.12 -2.69 11.53
C VAL A 64 18.17 -1.53 10.52
N PRO A 65 17.89 -1.77 9.23
CA PRO A 65 17.73 -0.74 8.21
C PRO A 65 16.76 0.37 8.62
N ASP A 66 16.98 1.56 8.08
CA ASP A 66 16.15 2.75 8.32
C ASP A 66 15.32 3.02 7.07
N ASP A 67 14.27 2.19 6.89
CA ASP A 67 13.34 2.24 5.76
C ASP A 67 11.98 2.79 6.21
N LEU A 68 11.12 3.15 5.25
CA LEU A 68 9.79 3.68 5.51
C LEU A 68 8.74 2.60 5.82
N ASP A 69 8.98 1.35 5.45
CA ASP A 69 8.05 0.24 5.69
C ASP A 69 8.02 -0.15 7.17
N ALA A 70 6.82 -0.38 7.70
CA ALA A 70 6.66 -0.88 9.05
C ALA A 70 7.34 -2.25 9.22
N ARG A 71 8.15 -2.36 10.27
CA ARG A 71 9.02 -3.50 10.53
C ARG A 71 8.87 -4.00 11.96
N LEU A 72 8.74 -5.31 12.07
CA LEU A 72 8.84 -6.00 13.34
C LEU A 72 10.30 -6.32 13.64
N VAL A 73 10.82 -5.81 14.75
CA VAL A 73 12.13 -6.18 15.28
C VAL A 73 11.91 -7.19 16.40
N VAL A 74 12.55 -8.36 16.32
CA VAL A 74 12.42 -9.40 17.36
C VAL A 74 13.71 -9.43 18.17
N LEU A 75 13.64 -9.11 19.47
CA LEU A 75 14.84 -9.08 20.32
C LEU A 75 15.20 -10.47 20.84
N GLY A 76 16.48 -10.67 21.16
CA GLY A 76 16.97 -11.92 21.76
C GLY A 76 16.49 -12.10 23.21
N ILE A 77 16.56 -13.34 23.70
CA ILE A 77 16.18 -13.68 25.08
C ILE A 77 17.08 -13.03 26.14
N SER A 78 18.23 -12.48 25.76
CA SER A 78 19.11 -11.68 26.62
C SER A 78 18.55 -10.30 26.96
N GLN A 79 17.53 -9.84 26.23
CA GLN A 79 16.86 -8.56 26.44
C GLN A 79 15.37 -8.77 26.78
N PRO A 80 15.04 -9.43 27.91
CA PRO A 80 13.67 -9.72 28.25
C PRO A 80 12.93 -8.50 28.80
N TYR A 81 11.61 -8.52 28.65
CA TYR A 81 10.70 -7.53 29.19
C TYR A 81 10.18 -7.92 30.57
N SER A 82 10.14 -6.94 31.47
CA SER A 82 9.37 -6.95 32.71
C SER A 82 8.55 -5.67 32.80
N LYS A 83 7.55 -5.63 33.69
CA LYS A 83 6.74 -4.41 33.93
C LYS A 83 7.51 -3.30 34.66
N GLU A 84 8.76 -3.55 35.05
CA GLU A 84 9.61 -2.57 35.71
C GLU A 84 10.12 -1.57 34.66
N SER A 85 10.14 -0.28 35.02
CA SER A 85 10.66 0.77 34.14
C SER A 85 12.15 0.57 33.88
N GLY A 86 12.60 0.83 32.65
CA GLY A 86 14.01 0.70 32.28
C GLY A 86 14.50 -0.75 32.19
N ASN A 87 13.59 -1.70 31.94
CA ASN A 87 13.95 -3.10 31.69
C ASN A 87 14.84 -3.25 30.44
N ALA A 88 15.51 -4.40 30.35
CA ALA A 88 16.48 -4.71 29.29
C ALA A 88 15.88 -4.59 27.88
N ALA A 89 14.64 -5.05 27.68
CA ALA A 89 13.93 -4.91 26.42
C ALA A 89 13.70 -3.45 26.01
N GLU A 90 13.25 -2.59 26.92
CA GLU A 90 13.02 -1.17 26.63
C GLU A 90 14.32 -0.42 26.34
N VAL A 91 15.41 -0.74 27.05
CA VAL A 91 16.73 -0.15 26.80
C VAL A 91 17.21 -0.53 25.39
N ALA A 92 17.20 -1.81 25.06
CA ALA A 92 17.59 -2.30 23.73
C ALA A 92 16.70 -1.74 22.61
N ALA A 93 15.38 -1.75 22.81
CA ALA A 93 14.42 -1.19 21.87
C ALA A 93 14.65 0.32 21.67
N ARG A 94 14.96 1.08 22.73
CA ARG A 94 15.27 2.51 22.63
C ARG A 94 16.54 2.75 21.84
N THR A 95 17.61 2.01 22.09
CA THR A 95 18.86 2.12 21.33
C THR A 95 18.64 1.88 19.84
N ILE A 96 17.83 0.88 19.48
CA ILE A 96 17.49 0.59 18.08
C ILE A 96 16.56 1.66 17.50
N LEU A 97 15.58 2.13 18.27
CA LEU A 97 14.62 3.15 17.83
C LEU A 97 15.31 4.49 17.56
N GLU A 98 16.30 4.87 18.35
CA GLU A 98 16.97 6.16 18.25
C GLU A 98 18.12 6.16 17.25
N ASN A 99 18.77 5.01 17.01
CA ASN A 99 19.99 4.94 16.22
C ASN A 99 19.96 3.82 15.16
N ARG A 100 20.73 4.04 14.09
CA ARG A 100 21.15 3.04 13.11
C ARG A 100 22.67 2.99 13.14
N GLY A 101 23.23 2.09 13.95
CA GLY A 101 24.66 2.14 14.28
C GLY A 101 25.00 3.45 14.98
N ASN A 102 25.90 4.24 14.40
CA ASN A 102 26.34 5.52 14.97
C ASN A 102 25.56 6.74 14.45
N THR A 103 24.59 6.55 13.55
CA THR A 103 23.78 7.64 13.00
C THR A 103 22.39 7.67 13.64
N PRO A 104 21.83 8.85 13.97
CA PRO A 104 20.45 8.96 14.42
C PRO A 104 19.47 8.39 13.40
N ARG A 105 18.49 7.62 13.86
CA ARG A 105 17.45 7.02 13.03
C ARG A 105 16.41 8.06 12.62
N LEU A 106 16.05 8.08 11.33
CA LEU A 106 15.07 8.99 10.78
C LEU A 106 13.65 8.42 10.90
N TYR A 107 13.41 7.20 10.43
CA TYR A 107 12.06 6.65 10.29
C TYR A 107 11.64 5.81 11.49
N ARG A 108 11.65 6.45 12.67
CA ARG A 108 11.40 5.80 13.95
C ARG A 108 9.98 5.24 14.09
N ASN A 109 8.99 5.88 13.45
CA ASN A 109 7.60 5.43 13.50
C ASN A 109 7.40 4.09 12.76
N SER A 110 8.35 3.64 11.94
CA SER A 110 8.28 2.34 11.25
C SER A 110 8.50 1.13 12.17
N LEU A 111 9.04 1.32 13.39
CA LEU A 111 9.51 0.19 14.21
C LEU A 111 8.53 -0.21 15.32
N VAL A 112 8.40 -1.53 15.50
CA VAL A 112 7.74 -2.17 16.65
C VAL A 112 8.56 -3.38 17.10
N PHE A 113 8.51 -3.74 18.38
CA PHE A 113 9.43 -4.71 18.97
C PHE A 113 8.72 -5.89 19.61
N LEU A 114 9.01 -7.11 19.16
CA LEU A 114 8.57 -8.34 19.83
C LEU A 114 9.67 -8.83 20.78
N VAL A 115 9.31 -9.07 22.02
CA VAL A 115 10.28 -9.34 23.09
C VAL A 115 9.82 -10.49 23.99
N ALA A 116 10.80 -11.18 24.57
CA ALA A 116 10.59 -12.28 25.49
C ALA A 116 10.11 -11.79 26.87
N ASP A 117 9.25 -12.55 27.53
CA ASP A 117 8.84 -12.32 28.91
C ASP A 117 9.92 -12.81 29.89
N LYS A 118 10.38 -11.92 30.78
CA LYS A 118 11.43 -12.21 31.77
C LYS A 118 11.15 -13.44 32.63
N THR A 119 9.89 -13.69 32.99
CA THR A 119 9.50 -14.82 33.84
C THR A 119 9.51 -16.15 33.10
N ARG A 120 9.42 -16.14 31.76
CA ARG A 120 9.35 -17.34 30.90
C ARG A 120 10.69 -17.70 30.26
N VAL A 121 11.67 -16.79 30.29
CA VAL A 121 12.98 -17.04 29.66
C VAL A 121 13.68 -18.26 30.29
N GLN A 122 13.64 -18.41 31.62
CA GLN A 122 14.28 -19.53 32.29
C GLN A 122 13.66 -20.88 31.89
N ASP A 123 12.33 -20.95 31.81
CA ASP A 123 11.62 -22.17 31.40
C ASP A 123 11.95 -22.56 29.95
N LEU A 124 12.07 -21.56 29.06
CA LEU A 124 12.46 -21.77 27.67
C LEU A 124 13.92 -22.22 27.55
N ASP A 125 14.84 -21.59 28.28
CA ASP A 125 16.24 -21.98 28.34
C ASP A 125 16.40 -23.43 28.78
N GLU A 126 15.74 -23.83 29.87
CA GLU A 126 15.77 -25.19 30.38
C GLU A 126 15.21 -26.20 29.36
N ALA A 127 14.09 -25.87 28.70
CA ALA A 127 13.50 -26.71 27.68
C ALA A 127 14.46 -26.93 26.49
N VAL A 128 15.15 -25.87 26.04
CA VAL A 128 16.12 -25.96 24.93
C VAL A 128 17.34 -26.78 25.35
N ARG A 129 17.87 -26.58 26.56
CA ARG A 129 18.98 -27.39 27.08
C ARG A 129 18.63 -28.87 27.15
N LYS A 130 17.42 -29.21 27.60
CA LYS A 130 16.92 -30.59 27.59
C LYS A 130 16.83 -31.16 26.17
N TYR A 131 16.30 -30.39 25.22
CA TYR A 131 16.25 -30.80 23.81
C TYR A 131 17.66 -31.09 23.25
N LEU A 132 18.61 -30.15 23.42
CA LEU A 132 19.98 -30.27 22.94
C LEU A 132 20.72 -31.44 23.62
N ALA A 133 20.45 -31.70 24.90
CA ALA A 133 21.02 -32.84 25.59
C ALA A 133 20.59 -34.17 24.93
N TRP A 134 19.30 -34.36 24.68
CA TRP A 134 18.80 -35.55 23.98
C TRP A 134 19.30 -35.67 22.54
N GLU A 135 19.38 -34.54 21.83
CA GLU A 135 19.93 -34.50 20.46
C GLU A 135 21.40 -34.93 20.44
N SER A 136 22.22 -34.45 21.38
CA SER A 136 23.63 -34.83 21.48
C SER A 136 23.82 -36.31 21.80
N ILE A 137 22.99 -36.89 22.68
CA ILE A 137 23.05 -38.33 23.02
C ILE A 137 22.75 -39.18 21.79
N LEU A 138 21.76 -38.77 20.99
CA LEU A 138 21.41 -39.48 19.75
C LEU A 138 22.48 -39.33 18.67
N ALA A 139 23.14 -38.16 18.60
CA ALA A 139 24.26 -37.95 17.70
C ALA A 139 25.47 -38.85 18.04
N GLU A 140 25.67 -39.16 19.32
CA GLU A 140 26.76 -39.98 19.83
C GLU A 140 26.33 -41.43 20.15
N LYS A 141 25.20 -41.90 19.61
CA LYS A 141 24.62 -43.20 19.96
C LYS A 141 25.55 -44.41 19.76
N GLU A 142 26.45 -44.33 18.78
CA GLU A 142 27.45 -45.37 18.49
C GLU A 142 28.61 -45.30 19.49
N THR A 143 29.16 -44.09 19.73
CA THR A 143 30.23 -43.86 20.71
C THR A 143 29.83 -44.22 22.14
N LEU A 144 28.55 -44.04 22.47
CA LEU A 144 27.98 -44.38 23.78
C LEU A 144 27.51 -45.83 23.88
N ASP A 145 27.68 -46.63 22.81
CA ASP A 145 27.24 -48.03 22.72
C ASP A 145 25.77 -48.22 23.18
N LEU A 146 24.87 -47.31 22.75
CA LEU A 146 23.49 -47.35 23.20
C LEU A 146 22.76 -48.58 22.65
N SER A 147 22.10 -49.32 23.52
CA SER A 147 21.23 -50.42 23.10
C SER A 147 20.05 -49.93 22.24
N PRO A 148 19.47 -50.77 21.37
CA PRO A 148 18.32 -50.39 20.55
C PRO A 148 17.13 -49.84 21.36
N HIS A 149 16.93 -50.35 22.59
CA HIS A 149 15.91 -49.83 23.51
C HIS A 149 16.23 -48.40 23.99
N GLN A 150 17.47 -48.14 24.40
CA GLN A 150 17.91 -46.81 24.82
C GLN A 150 17.84 -45.78 23.70
N VAL A 151 18.13 -46.18 22.46
CA VAL A 151 17.98 -45.31 21.28
C VAL A 151 16.52 -44.91 21.09
N ARG A 152 15.58 -45.86 21.08
CA ARG A 152 14.13 -45.55 20.95
C ARG A 152 13.63 -44.66 22.10
N GLN A 153 14.12 -44.90 23.31
CA GLN A 153 13.82 -44.05 24.47
C GLN A 153 14.31 -42.62 24.24
N ALA A 154 15.57 -42.43 23.83
CA ALA A 154 16.15 -41.12 23.56
C ALA A 154 15.47 -40.39 22.39
N GLU A 155 15.08 -41.10 21.32
CA GLU A 155 14.29 -40.55 20.20
C GLU A 155 12.95 -40.00 20.68
N THR A 156 12.23 -40.79 21.49
CA THR A 156 10.94 -40.39 22.07
C THR A 156 11.10 -39.15 22.97
N GLN A 157 12.14 -39.13 23.81
CA GLN A 157 12.40 -38.01 24.71
C GLN A 157 12.84 -36.75 23.95
N ARG A 158 13.66 -36.88 22.89
CA ARG A 158 14.00 -35.76 22.00
C ARG A 158 12.76 -35.17 21.36
N ALA A 159 11.88 -36.00 20.79
CA ALA A 159 10.65 -35.53 20.14
C ALA A 159 9.69 -34.83 21.12
N SER A 160 9.59 -35.35 22.34
CA SER A 160 8.85 -34.71 23.43
C SER A 160 9.45 -33.35 23.79
N ALA A 161 10.77 -33.29 24.02
CA ALA A 161 11.47 -32.04 24.33
C ALA A 161 11.35 -31.01 23.20
N ASP A 162 11.41 -31.45 21.94
CA ASP A 162 11.23 -30.60 20.76
C ASP A 162 9.84 -29.96 20.72
N SER A 163 8.80 -30.74 21.03
CA SER A 163 7.42 -30.26 21.13
C SER A 163 7.25 -29.24 22.27
N VAL A 164 7.91 -29.47 23.41
CA VAL A 164 7.91 -28.53 24.54
C VAL A 164 8.57 -27.20 24.15
N VAL A 165 9.74 -27.22 23.52
CA VAL A 165 10.39 -25.98 23.05
C VAL A 165 9.49 -25.23 22.07
N THR A 166 8.89 -25.95 21.12
CA THR A 166 7.97 -25.38 20.14
C THR A 166 6.77 -24.68 20.80
N ALA A 167 6.21 -25.27 21.86
CA ALA A 167 5.12 -24.66 22.62
C ALA A 167 5.57 -23.47 23.50
N ARG A 168 6.79 -23.52 24.06
CA ARG A 168 7.31 -22.47 24.95
C ARG A 168 7.72 -21.20 24.22
N ILE A 169 8.22 -21.28 22.98
CA ILE A 169 8.60 -20.10 22.19
C ILE A 169 7.48 -19.04 22.13
N PRO A 170 6.26 -19.35 21.68
CA PRO A 170 5.19 -18.36 21.58
C PRO A 170 4.62 -17.89 22.92
N GLU A 171 4.81 -18.66 24.00
CA GLU A 171 4.47 -18.27 25.37
C GLU A 171 5.50 -17.29 25.97
N THR A 172 6.77 -17.47 25.61
CA THR A 172 7.86 -16.58 26.03
C THR A 172 7.85 -15.29 25.21
N TYR A 173 7.73 -15.37 23.88
CA TYR A 173 7.65 -14.22 22.98
C TYR A 173 6.21 -13.69 22.90
N GLN A 174 5.75 -13.09 24.00
CA GLN A 174 4.37 -12.64 24.19
C GLN A 174 4.22 -11.13 24.40
N TRP A 175 5.30 -10.34 24.39
CA TRP A 175 5.21 -8.89 24.59
C TRP A 175 5.57 -8.14 23.32
N LEU A 176 4.70 -7.20 22.95
CA LEU A 176 4.92 -6.28 21.84
C LEU A 176 5.08 -4.87 22.41
N LEU A 177 6.25 -4.28 22.24
CA LEU A 177 6.54 -2.90 22.63
C LEU A 177 6.33 -1.99 21.41
N VAL A 178 5.40 -1.06 21.56
CA VAL A 178 5.02 -0.12 20.52
C VAL A 178 5.39 1.29 20.99
N PRO A 179 6.28 2.01 20.29
CA PRO A 179 6.53 3.40 20.60
C PRO A 179 5.31 4.23 20.21
N VAL A 180 4.83 5.04 21.14
CA VAL A 180 3.65 5.90 20.95
C VAL A 180 3.93 7.31 21.43
N GLN A 181 3.29 8.28 20.79
CA GLN A 181 3.38 9.68 21.15
C GLN A 181 2.02 10.34 20.93
N LEU A 182 1.39 10.86 21.99
CA LEU A 182 0.03 11.39 21.89
C LEU A 182 -0.06 12.72 21.13
N THR A 183 0.94 13.59 21.33
CA THR A 183 1.05 14.90 20.70
C THR A 183 2.50 15.21 20.37
N PRO A 184 2.79 16.14 19.44
CA PRO A 184 4.17 16.48 19.10
C PRO A 184 5.05 16.93 20.28
N GLN A 185 4.44 17.45 21.35
CA GLN A 185 5.13 17.92 22.56
C GLN A 185 5.25 16.85 23.65
N ALA A 186 4.47 15.76 23.56
CA ALA A 186 4.54 14.66 24.52
C ALA A 186 5.82 13.84 24.32
N PRO A 187 6.40 13.25 25.38
CA PRO A 187 7.49 12.30 25.24
C PRO A 187 7.01 11.02 24.53
N VAL A 188 7.93 10.36 23.81
CA VAL A 188 7.68 9.02 23.28
C VAL A 188 7.70 8.03 24.44
N THR A 189 6.65 7.22 24.56
CA THR A 189 6.52 6.19 25.60
C THR A 189 6.34 4.81 24.97
N TRP A 190 6.57 3.77 25.76
CA TRP A 190 6.34 2.39 25.35
C TRP A 190 4.95 1.93 25.75
N GLN A 191 4.13 1.58 24.76
CA GLN A 191 2.91 0.81 24.99
C GLN A 191 3.25 -0.68 24.89
N ALA A 192 3.26 -1.37 26.03
CA ALA A 192 3.49 -2.80 26.10
C ALA A 192 2.17 -3.58 25.97
N LEU A 193 2.05 -4.37 24.90
CA LEU A 193 0.88 -5.16 24.59
C LEU A 193 1.19 -6.65 24.75
N ARG A 194 0.33 -7.37 25.46
CA ARG A 194 0.44 -8.81 25.57
C ARG A 194 -0.23 -9.49 24.38
N LEU A 195 0.49 -10.39 23.71
CA LEU A 195 0.00 -11.19 22.60
C LEU A 195 -0.67 -12.47 23.10
N SER A 196 -1.67 -12.94 22.36
CA SER A 196 -2.40 -14.17 22.62
C SER A 196 -2.69 -14.90 21.30
N GLY A 197 -3.13 -16.16 21.39
CA GLY A 197 -3.44 -17.02 20.25
C GLY A 197 -2.30 -17.92 19.81
N GLN A 198 -2.62 -18.80 18.85
CA GLN A 198 -1.78 -19.92 18.38
C GLN A 198 -1.11 -19.68 17.02
N ASP A 199 -1.35 -18.53 16.38
CA ASP A 199 -0.67 -18.19 15.13
C ASP A 199 0.84 -17.98 15.35
N ALA A 200 1.61 -17.93 14.26
CA ALA A 200 3.02 -17.59 14.27
C ALA A 200 3.29 -16.21 14.91
N LEU A 201 4.50 -16.00 15.43
CA LEU A 201 4.86 -14.84 16.25
C LEU A 201 4.48 -13.50 15.59
N ALA A 202 4.90 -13.28 14.35
CA ALA A 202 4.64 -12.03 13.64
C ALA A 202 3.19 -11.88 13.17
N VAL A 203 2.49 -12.99 12.90
CA VAL A 203 1.06 -12.98 12.55
C VAL A 203 0.23 -12.52 13.75
N ARG A 204 0.54 -12.97 14.96
CA ARG A 204 -0.14 -12.51 16.19
C ARG A 204 0.14 -11.03 16.45
N ALA A 205 1.40 -10.61 16.31
CA ALA A 205 1.80 -9.22 16.48
C ALA A 205 1.06 -8.28 15.49
N SER A 206 1.05 -8.62 14.20
CA SER A 206 0.36 -7.82 13.17
C SER A 206 -1.15 -7.79 13.38
N LYS A 207 -1.80 -8.92 13.71
CA LYS A 207 -3.23 -8.94 14.06
C LYS A 207 -3.55 -8.02 15.24
N LYS A 208 -2.72 -8.03 16.29
CA LYS A 208 -2.89 -7.17 17.45
C LYS A 208 -2.72 -5.69 17.10
N LEU A 209 -1.68 -5.34 16.35
CA LEU A 209 -1.47 -3.94 15.92
C LEU A 209 -2.58 -3.43 15.03
N ARG A 210 -3.07 -4.24 14.09
CA ARG A 210 -4.21 -3.86 13.24
C ARG A 210 -5.48 -3.65 14.05
N GLY A 211 -5.77 -4.56 15.00
CA GLY A 211 -6.95 -4.48 15.84
C GLY A 211 -6.96 -3.25 16.77
N ASP A 212 -5.79 -2.81 17.22
CA ASP A 212 -5.62 -1.64 18.08
C ASP A 212 -5.32 -0.34 17.27
N GLU A 213 -5.43 -0.37 15.93
CA GLU A 213 -5.12 0.75 15.02
C GLU A 213 -3.67 1.29 15.12
N LEU A 214 -2.74 0.46 15.60
CA LEU A 214 -1.31 0.76 15.73
C LEU A 214 -0.50 0.37 14.49
N LEU A 215 -1.13 -0.27 13.50
CA LEU A 215 -0.57 -0.52 12.17
C LEU A 215 -1.70 -0.38 11.14
N ILE A 216 -1.57 0.62 10.28
CA ILE A 216 -2.60 0.97 9.29
C ILE A 216 -2.25 0.30 7.95
N LEU A 217 -3.16 -0.56 7.49
CA LEU A 217 -3.04 -1.28 6.21
C LEU A 217 -3.74 -0.54 5.06
N GLY A 218 -4.67 0.34 5.37
CA GLY A 218 -5.43 1.15 4.43
C GLY A 218 -5.83 2.45 5.13
N LEU A 219 -5.58 3.58 4.48
CA LEU A 219 -5.87 4.90 5.04
C LEU A 219 -6.98 5.57 4.21
N ALA A 220 -8.06 5.98 4.86
CA ALA A 220 -9.12 6.72 4.19
C ALA A 220 -8.63 8.15 3.86
N PRO A 221 -9.01 8.72 2.70
CA PRO A 221 -8.62 10.08 2.34
C PRO A 221 -9.07 11.14 3.35
N SER A 222 -10.25 10.96 3.96
CA SER A 222 -10.78 11.85 5.00
C SER A 222 -9.99 11.76 6.31
N SER A 223 -9.52 10.57 6.67
CA SER A 223 -8.59 10.39 7.81
C SER A 223 -7.26 11.07 7.55
N LEU A 224 -6.71 10.97 6.32
CA LEU A 224 -5.51 11.70 5.95
C LEU A 224 -5.72 13.22 6.06
N LYS A 225 -6.84 13.75 5.57
CA LYS A 225 -7.19 15.16 5.76
C LYS A 225 -7.23 15.55 7.24
N LEU A 226 -7.85 14.71 8.08
CA LEU A 226 -7.94 14.96 9.52
C LEU A 226 -6.54 15.07 10.15
N GLU A 227 -5.61 14.20 9.79
CA GLU A 227 -4.22 14.27 10.26
C GLU A 227 -3.51 15.53 9.75
N LEU A 228 -3.69 15.89 8.48
CA LEU A 228 -3.15 17.12 7.89
C LEU A 228 -3.65 18.39 8.58
N ASP A 229 -4.89 18.39 9.07
CA ASP A 229 -5.52 19.56 9.71
C ASP A 229 -5.26 19.60 11.23
N LYS A 230 -5.19 18.44 11.89
CA LYS A 230 -4.93 18.31 13.34
C LYS A 230 -3.47 18.62 13.70
N VAL A 231 -2.55 18.15 12.87
CA VAL A 231 -1.11 18.35 13.03
C VAL A 231 -0.67 19.37 11.98
N PRO A 232 0.24 20.31 12.27
CA PRO A 232 0.69 21.31 11.28
C PRO A 232 1.60 20.70 10.20
N LEU A 233 1.07 19.73 9.42
CA LEU A 233 1.76 19.09 8.30
C LEU A 233 1.74 19.96 7.04
N TRP A 234 0.73 20.82 6.92
CA TRP A 234 0.69 21.86 5.90
C TRP A 234 1.85 22.85 6.09
N ARG A 235 2.61 23.09 5.02
CA ARG A 235 3.73 24.03 5.00
C ARG A 235 3.28 25.27 4.23
N GLY A 236 2.34 25.99 4.83
CA GLY A 236 1.55 27.05 4.17
C GLY A 236 0.29 26.49 3.53
N ASP A 237 0.17 26.66 2.22
CA ASP A 237 -1.02 26.30 1.44
C ASP A 237 -0.96 24.89 0.81
N HIS A 238 0.20 24.25 0.88
CA HIS A 238 0.43 22.93 0.33
C HIS A 238 1.50 22.16 1.12
N VAL A 239 1.71 20.90 0.77
CA VAL A 239 2.77 20.05 1.30
C VAL A 239 3.20 19.04 0.23
N ALA A 240 4.50 18.79 0.11
CA ALA A 240 5.01 17.81 -0.85
C ALA A 240 4.65 16.38 -0.44
N VAL A 241 4.29 15.54 -1.42
CA VAL A 241 3.95 14.12 -1.19
C VAL A 241 5.11 13.39 -0.52
N ARG A 242 6.33 13.57 -1.04
CA ARG A 242 7.55 12.98 -0.47
C ARG A 242 7.74 13.36 1.01
N GLN A 243 7.49 14.61 1.34
CA GLN A 243 7.62 15.10 2.69
C GLN A 243 6.59 14.45 3.63
N LEU A 244 5.36 14.22 3.16
CA LEU A 244 4.37 13.49 3.95
C LEU A 244 4.78 12.04 4.19
N ILE A 245 5.31 11.35 3.17
CA ILE A 245 5.84 9.99 3.33
C ILE A 245 6.90 9.96 4.44
N GLU A 246 7.84 10.91 4.41
CA GLU A 246 8.88 11.03 5.43
C GLU A 246 8.31 11.36 6.82
N ASP A 247 7.36 12.30 6.90
CA ASP A 247 6.74 12.71 8.16
C ASP A 247 6.03 11.51 8.83
N PHE A 248 5.22 10.75 8.08
CA PHE A 248 4.53 9.55 8.58
C PHE A 248 5.51 8.46 9.05
N GLY A 249 6.65 8.30 8.38
CA GLY A 249 7.71 7.39 8.82
C GLY A 249 8.49 7.89 10.05
N ARG A 250 8.57 9.20 10.27
CA ARG A 250 9.43 9.83 11.27
C ARG A 250 8.76 10.06 12.63
N TYR A 251 7.49 10.43 12.64
CA TYR A 251 6.81 10.96 13.82
C TYR A 251 5.78 9.98 14.40
N HIS A 252 5.94 9.62 15.68
CA HIS A 252 5.09 8.63 16.37
C HIS A 252 3.68 9.12 16.70
N TYR A 253 3.43 10.43 16.59
CA TYR A 253 2.10 11.01 16.74
C TYR A 253 1.27 10.90 15.45
N LEU A 254 1.87 10.45 14.34
CA LEU A 254 1.16 10.14 13.11
C LEU A 254 0.88 8.64 13.03
N PRO A 255 -0.19 8.23 12.32
CA PRO A 255 -0.50 6.81 12.13
C PRO A 255 0.67 6.05 11.51
N ARG A 256 1.01 4.91 12.09
CA ARG A 256 2.03 4.01 11.54
C ARG A 256 1.47 3.24 10.35
N LEU A 257 1.95 3.56 9.16
CA LEU A 257 1.53 2.91 7.92
C LEU A 257 2.35 1.64 7.67
N ARG A 258 1.73 0.61 7.08
CA ARG A 258 2.46 -0.60 6.67
C ARG A 258 3.58 -0.30 5.68
N THR A 259 3.26 0.49 4.66
CA THR A 259 4.17 0.92 3.60
C THR A 259 3.79 2.34 3.17
N PRO A 260 4.70 3.08 2.48
CA PRO A 260 4.36 4.35 1.85
C PRO A 260 3.17 4.26 0.89
N GLY A 261 3.00 3.12 0.21
CA GLY A 261 1.88 2.85 -0.69
C GLY A 261 0.50 3.11 -0.07
N VAL A 262 0.32 2.82 1.22
CA VAL A 262 -0.93 3.08 1.94
C VAL A 262 -1.30 4.57 1.93
N LEU A 263 -0.30 5.45 2.07
CA LEU A 263 -0.49 6.89 1.98
C LEU A 263 -0.79 7.31 0.53
N LEU A 264 -0.04 6.77 -0.43
CA LEU A 264 -0.19 7.11 -1.84
C LEU A 264 -1.58 6.74 -2.37
N GLU A 265 -2.11 5.57 -1.98
CA GLU A 265 -3.46 5.15 -2.30
C GLU A 265 -4.51 6.12 -1.71
N ALA A 266 -4.32 6.56 -0.46
CA ALA A 266 -5.20 7.55 0.17
C ALA A 266 -5.14 8.91 -0.56
N ILE A 267 -3.97 9.32 -1.03
CA ILE A 267 -3.80 10.55 -1.82
C ILE A 267 -4.53 10.45 -3.15
N GLN A 268 -4.30 9.38 -3.90
CA GLN A 268 -4.93 9.15 -5.21
C GLN A 268 -6.45 9.10 -5.08
N ALA A 269 -6.96 8.33 -4.10
CA ALA A 269 -8.39 8.25 -3.82
C ALA A 269 -8.96 9.62 -3.38
N GLY A 270 -8.22 10.37 -2.57
CA GLY A 270 -8.63 11.69 -2.11
C GLY A 270 -8.79 12.71 -3.22
N VAL A 271 -7.83 12.78 -4.14
CA VAL A 271 -7.87 13.68 -5.30
C VAL A 271 -8.97 13.29 -6.28
N SER A 272 -9.24 11.99 -6.42
CA SER A 272 -10.33 11.48 -7.27
C SER A 272 -11.73 11.71 -6.70
N SER A 273 -11.84 12.08 -5.42
CA SER A 273 -13.13 12.31 -4.76
C SER A 273 -13.88 13.49 -5.37
N LEU A 274 -15.18 13.33 -5.60
CA LEU A 274 -16.07 14.41 -6.00
C LEU A 274 -16.32 15.42 -4.85
N THR A 275 -16.15 15.00 -3.60
CA THR A 275 -16.32 15.83 -2.40
C THR A 275 -15.00 16.41 -1.87
N TRP A 276 -13.97 16.48 -2.73
CA TRP A 276 -12.61 16.86 -2.34
C TRP A 276 -12.50 18.20 -1.60
N GLU A 277 -13.43 19.13 -1.87
CA GLU A 277 -13.48 20.44 -1.22
C GLU A 277 -13.73 20.37 0.28
N LEU A 278 -14.56 19.41 0.69
CA LEU A 278 -15.01 19.26 2.07
C LEU A 278 -14.20 18.18 2.78
N ASP A 279 -14.03 17.04 2.14
CA ASP A 279 -13.57 15.82 2.80
C ASP A 279 -12.08 15.53 2.58
N THR A 280 -11.44 16.10 1.56
CA THR A 280 -10.05 15.74 1.19
C THR A 280 -9.16 16.95 0.82
N PHE A 281 -8.59 16.96 -0.38
CA PHE A 281 -7.56 17.88 -0.85
C PHE A 281 -7.38 17.78 -2.37
N ALA A 282 -6.65 18.74 -2.93
CA ALA A 282 -6.26 18.76 -4.34
C ALA A 282 -4.80 18.32 -4.51
N TYR A 283 -4.39 18.07 -5.76
CA TYR A 283 -3.00 17.77 -6.12
C TYR A 283 -2.48 18.75 -7.17
N ALA A 284 -1.21 19.11 -7.09
CA ALA A 284 -0.51 19.86 -8.13
C ALA A 284 0.84 19.20 -8.44
N GLU A 285 1.25 19.19 -9.70
CA GLU A 285 2.56 18.66 -10.12
C GLU A 285 3.72 19.55 -9.66
N GLY A 286 3.45 20.83 -9.41
CA GLY A 286 4.44 21.74 -8.84
C GLY A 286 3.85 23.11 -8.51
N TYR A 287 4.66 23.94 -7.88
CA TYR A 287 4.32 25.31 -7.51
C TYR A 287 5.41 26.28 -7.96
N ASP A 288 5.00 27.36 -8.61
CA ASP A 288 5.88 28.43 -9.06
C ASP A 288 5.82 29.57 -8.04
N GLU A 289 6.89 29.73 -7.25
CA GLU A 289 6.93 30.72 -6.16
C GLU A 289 6.91 32.17 -6.68
N ALA A 290 7.50 32.43 -7.85
CA ALA A 290 7.59 33.78 -8.41
C ALA A 290 6.22 34.30 -8.87
N THR A 291 5.39 33.41 -9.41
CA THR A 291 4.05 33.75 -9.94
C THR A 291 2.90 33.36 -9.00
N GLY A 292 3.19 32.57 -7.97
CA GLY A 292 2.19 32.00 -7.07
C GLY A 292 1.22 31.04 -7.77
N ARG A 293 1.66 30.36 -8.84
CA ARG A 293 0.83 29.49 -9.68
C ARG A 293 1.13 28.01 -9.42
N TYR A 294 0.07 27.22 -9.23
CA TYR A 294 0.18 25.76 -9.23
C TYR A 294 0.18 25.22 -10.66
N ARG A 295 1.16 24.37 -10.98
CA ARG A 295 1.25 23.67 -12.27
C ARG A 295 0.58 22.31 -12.15
N GLY A 296 -0.21 21.94 -13.15
CA GLY A 296 -0.91 20.65 -13.17
C GLY A 296 -1.87 20.47 -11.99
N LEU A 297 -2.57 21.53 -11.56
CA LEU A 297 -3.57 21.44 -10.48
C LEU A 297 -4.73 20.54 -10.92
N ARG A 298 -4.98 19.47 -10.18
CA ARG A 298 -5.98 18.42 -10.45
C ARG A 298 -6.87 18.20 -9.25
N VAL A 299 -8.15 18.00 -9.53
CA VAL A 299 -9.22 17.67 -8.59
C VAL A 299 -10.24 16.76 -9.27
N ALA A 300 -10.99 15.97 -8.51
CA ALA A 300 -12.05 15.08 -9.00
C ALA A 300 -11.63 14.22 -10.21
N THR A 301 -10.35 13.84 -10.26
CA THR A 301 -9.73 13.13 -11.39
C THR A 301 -8.78 12.06 -10.85
N LEU A 302 -8.69 10.93 -11.55
CA LEU A 302 -7.71 9.91 -11.23
C LEU A 302 -6.30 10.42 -11.54
N ILE A 303 -5.40 10.24 -10.58
CA ILE A 303 -3.98 10.55 -10.71
C ILE A 303 -3.17 9.32 -10.33
N THR A 304 -1.93 9.25 -10.83
CA THR A 304 -0.95 8.26 -10.37
C THR A 304 0.13 8.99 -9.61
N VAL A 305 0.41 8.55 -8.40
CA VAL A 305 1.43 9.13 -7.53
C VAL A 305 2.40 8.02 -7.13
N SER A 306 3.69 8.33 -7.14
CA SER A 306 4.76 7.41 -6.73
C SER A 306 5.54 7.97 -5.54
N GLU A 307 6.38 7.16 -4.91
CA GLU A 307 7.22 7.62 -3.78
C GLU A 307 8.24 8.69 -4.20
N SER A 308 8.65 8.70 -5.47
CA SER A 308 9.55 9.71 -6.05
C SER A 308 8.84 10.97 -6.55
N ASP A 309 7.51 11.05 -6.42
CA ASP A 309 6.71 12.15 -6.93
C ASP A 309 7.03 13.45 -6.17
N ALA A 310 7.37 14.50 -6.93
CA ALA A 310 7.65 15.84 -6.41
C ALA A 310 6.39 16.71 -6.26
N GLY A 311 5.23 16.14 -6.57
CA GLY A 311 3.93 16.78 -6.50
C GLY A 311 3.55 17.19 -5.08
N LEU A 312 2.55 18.05 -5.05
CA LEU A 312 2.09 18.76 -3.87
C LEU A 312 0.64 18.41 -3.61
N ILE A 313 0.33 18.09 -2.37
CA ILE A 313 -1.04 18.15 -1.88
C ILE A 313 -1.35 19.61 -1.55
N VAL A 314 -2.48 20.11 -2.04
CA VAL A 314 -2.88 21.52 -1.90
C VAL A 314 -4.16 21.60 -1.07
N ARG A 315 -4.23 22.58 -0.17
CA ARG A 315 -5.42 22.84 0.64
C ARG A 315 -6.65 23.06 -0.27
N PRO A 316 -7.81 22.45 0.05
CA PRO A 316 -8.98 22.55 -0.82
C PRO A 316 -9.42 23.98 -1.14
N ALA A 317 -9.49 24.84 -0.11
CA ALA A 317 -9.89 26.23 -0.28
C ALA A 317 -8.96 27.03 -1.22
N VAL A 318 -7.66 26.72 -1.21
CA VAL A 318 -6.67 27.36 -2.08
C VAL A 318 -6.82 26.87 -3.51
N ALA A 319 -6.96 25.56 -3.70
CA ALA A 319 -7.18 24.96 -5.01
C ALA A 319 -8.47 25.49 -5.67
N ARG A 320 -9.59 25.57 -4.92
CA ARG A 320 -10.85 26.14 -5.40
C ARG A 320 -10.67 27.56 -5.90
N ARG A 321 -10.07 28.44 -5.09
CA ARG A 321 -9.80 29.84 -5.49
C ARG A 321 -8.97 29.94 -6.77
N LYS A 322 -7.97 29.07 -6.94
CA LYS A 322 -7.09 29.07 -8.12
C LYS A 322 -7.82 28.57 -9.36
N LEU A 323 -8.62 27.51 -9.24
CA LEU A 323 -9.45 27.01 -10.35
C LEU A 323 -10.48 28.05 -10.80
N ASP A 324 -11.14 28.73 -9.87
CA ASP A 324 -12.13 29.76 -10.19
C ASP A 324 -11.49 30.97 -10.89
N ALA A 325 -10.29 31.37 -10.45
CA ALA A 325 -9.51 32.43 -11.07
C ALA A 325 -9.07 32.06 -12.50
N GLU A 326 -8.59 30.83 -12.72
CA GLU A 326 -8.23 30.35 -14.06
C GLU A 326 -9.46 30.24 -14.98
N ALA A 327 -10.60 29.78 -14.47
CA ALA A 327 -11.85 29.73 -15.22
C ALA A 327 -12.37 31.13 -15.59
N ALA A 328 -12.28 32.10 -14.68
CA ALA A 328 -12.65 33.49 -14.94
C ALA A 328 -11.72 34.14 -15.99
N ALA A 329 -10.41 33.95 -15.87
CA ALA A 329 -9.44 34.46 -16.83
C ALA A 329 -9.63 33.83 -18.22
N ARG A 330 -9.98 32.54 -18.28
CA ARG A 330 -10.31 31.86 -19.54
C ARG A 330 -11.56 32.44 -20.18
N ARG A 331 -12.64 32.65 -19.41
CA ARG A 331 -13.87 33.30 -19.91
C ARG A 331 -13.59 34.70 -20.47
N GLN A 332 -12.82 35.51 -19.77
CA GLN A 332 -12.44 36.85 -20.24
C GLN A 332 -11.67 36.80 -21.56
N ARG A 333 -10.71 35.86 -21.72
CA ARG A 333 -9.99 35.69 -22.99
C ARG A 333 -10.90 35.23 -24.13
N GLU A 334 -11.82 34.31 -23.86
CA GLU A 334 -12.79 33.84 -24.84
C GLU A 334 -13.76 34.97 -25.26
N GLU A 335 -14.19 35.82 -24.33
CA GLU A 335 -15.00 37.02 -24.59
C GLU A 335 -14.24 38.07 -25.39
N GLU A 336 -12.96 38.34 -25.05
CA GLU A 336 -12.09 39.26 -25.80
C GLU A 336 -11.80 38.75 -27.22
N GLU A 337 -11.56 37.45 -27.39
CA GLU A 337 -11.38 36.83 -28.71
C GLU A 337 -12.67 36.84 -29.52
N ALA A 338 -13.83 36.59 -28.89
CA ALA A 338 -15.13 36.70 -29.54
C ALA A 338 -15.43 38.14 -29.98
N ALA A 339 -15.09 39.13 -29.14
CA ALA A 339 -15.21 40.55 -29.48
C ALA A 339 -14.28 40.95 -30.65
N ARG A 340 -13.05 40.42 -30.69
CA ARG A 340 -12.14 40.63 -31.83
C ARG A 340 -12.69 40.01 -33.12
N ARG A 341 -13.20 38.78 -33.08
CA ARG A 341 -13.81 38.12 -34.25
C ARG A 341 -15.10 38.82 -34.72
N GLY A 342 -15.90 39.36 -33.80
CA GLY A 342 -17.09 40.14 -34.13
C GLY A 342 -16.75 41.44 -34.86
N ASN A 343 -15.58 42.03 -34.59
CA ASN A 343 -15.11 43.25 -35.24
C ASN A 343 -14.55 43.00 -36.66
N ASP A 344 -14.04 41.80 -36.94
CA ASP A 344 -13.57 41.42 -38.29
C ASP A 344 -14.73 41.25 -39.30
N TYR A 345 -15.95 40.89 -38.85
CA TYR A 345 -17.14 40.86 -39.71
C TYR A 345 -17.79 42.23 -39.94
N ALA A 346 -17.45 43.24 -39.13
CA ALA A 346 -17.91 44.61 -39.35
C ALA A 346 -17.03 45.39 -40.36
N ASN A 347 -15.88 44.83 -40.77
CA ASN A 347 -14.91 45.50 -41.64
C ASN A 347 -14.83 44.91 -43.08
N VAL A 348 -15.73 43.99 -43.45
CA VAL A 348 -15.93 43.52 -44.83
C VAL A 348 -17.37 43.80 -45.25
N GLY A 349 -17.68 45.06 -45.49
CA GLY A 349 -19.04 45.44 -45.88
C GLY A 349 -19.24 46.94 -46.07
N SER A 350 -18.38 47.61 -46.84
CA SER A 350 -18.69 48.95 -47.34
C SER A 350 -18.12 49.17 -48.75
N ALA A 351 -18.97 48.92 -49.76
CA ALA A 351 -19.02 49.65 -51.04
C ALA A 351 -20.20 49.13 -51.89
N GLY A 352 -21.17 50.00 -52.20
CA GLY A 352 -22.15 49.78 -53.27
C GLY A 352 -23.52 50.42 -53.04
N GLU A 353 -23.73 51.62 -53.57
CA GLU A 353 -25.01 52.36 -53.60
C GLU A 353 -26.12 51.71 -54.49
N MET A 354 -27.36 51.71 -53.97
CA MET A 354 -28.71 52.09 -54.52
C MET A 354 -29.07 51.88 -56.02
N PRO A 355 -30.35 51.59 -56.42
CA PRO A 355 -31.53 52.38 -56.00
C PRO A 355 -32.95 51.71 -55.88
N THR A 356 -33.76 52.29 -54.97
CA THR A 356 -35.22 52.59 -54.99
C THR A 356 -36.30 51.54 -55.34
N ALA A 357 -37.29 51.33 -54.44
CA ALA A 357 -38.71 51.74 -54.60
C ALA A 357 -39.66 51.10 -53.56
N GLY A 358 -40.65 51.89 -53.07
CA GLY A 358 -41.94 51.44 -52.51
C GLY A 358 -42.01 51.18 -51.00
N SER A 359 -42.39 52.15 -50.16
CA SER A 359 -43.77 52.54 -49.77
C SER A 359 -44.30 51.83 -48.51
N THR A 360 -44.60 52.67 -47.50
CA THR A 360 -45.66 52.56 -46.46
C THR A 360 -45.60 51.36 -45.48
N GLY A 361 -45.65 51.50 -44.16
CA GLY A 361 -45.99 52.59 -43.25
C GLY A 361 -46.54 51.97 -41.95
N GLY A 362 -46.33 52.63 -40.80
CA GLY A 362 -47.14 52.39 -39.60
C GLY A 362 -46.47 51.67 -38.42
N SER A 363 -45.83 52.44 -37.55
CA SER A 363 -46.00 52.31 -36.08
C SER A 363 -47.00 53.41 -35.66
N PRO A 364 -47.67 53.38 -34.48
CA PRO A 364 -47.14 52.89 -33.20
C PRO A 364 -48.16 52.25 -32.22
N ALA A 365 -47.67 51.76 -31.07
CA ALA A 365 -48.18 52.02 -29.70
C ALA A 365 -48.18 50.79 -28.75
N SER A 366 -47.55 50.99 -27.58
CA SER A 366 -47.66 50.23 -26.31
C SER A 366 -48.86 50.77 -25.47
N PRO A 367 -49.19 50.35 -24.22
CA PRO A 367 -49.03 49.09 -23.46
C PRO A 367 -50.30 48.64 -22.62
N ASN A 368 -50.19 47.48 -21.92
CA ASN A 368 -50.88 47.04 -20.66
C ASN A 368 -52.32 46.42 -20.69
N PRO A 369 -52.85 45.78 -19.60
CA PRO A 369 -52.36 44.64 -18.78
C PRO A 369 -53.43 43.53 -18.48
N GLY A 370 -52.97 42.32 -18.08
CA GLY A 370 -53.66 41.43 -17.09
C GLY A 370 -54.78 40.47 -17.52
N LYS A 371 -54.52 39.15 -17.50
CA LYS A 371 -55.38 38.10 -16.89
C LYS A 371 -54.68 36.74 -16.79
N ALA A 372 -54.96 36.05 -15.68
CA ALA A 372 -54.32 34.83 -15.14
C ALA A 372 -54.73 33.51 -15.89
N PRO A 373 -54.14 32.33 -15.55
CA PRO A 373 -53.82 31.23 -16.48
C PRO A 373 -54.95 30.21 -16.69
N PRO A 374 -54.82 29.30 -17.69
CA PRO A 374 -54.72 27.90 -17.29
C PRO A 374 -53.88 26.97 -18.21
N SER A 375 -53.41 25.89 -17.57
CA SER A 375 -53.27 24.52 -18.07
C SER A 375 -52.01 24.10 -18.85
N LEU A 376 -51.38 23.05 -18.31
CA LEU A 376 -50.24 22.30 -18.79
C LEU A 376 -50.49 21.73 -20.20
N ALA A 377 -49.63 22.09 -21.15
CA ALA A 377 -49.53 21.42 -22.44
C ALA A 377 -48.84 20.05 -22.27
N PRO A 378 -49.29 18.99 -22.97
CA PRO A 378 -48.72 17.66 -22.85
C PRO A 378 -47.34 17.57 -23.51
N ALA A 379 -46.41 16.90 -22.82
CA ALA A 379 -45.05 16.65 -23.29
C ALA A 379 -45.04 15.84 -24.59
N VAL A 380 -44.28 16.32 -25.58
CA VAL A 380 -44.01 15.62 -26.84
C VAL A 380 -43.30 14.29 -26.54
N PRO A 381 -43.78 13.13 -27.02
CA PRO A 381 -43.11 11.87 -26.76
C PRO A 381 -41.75 11.82 -27.49
N HIS A 382 -40.66 11.78 -26.71
CA HIS A 382 -39.31 11.64 -27.24
C HIS A 382 -39.16 10.31 -28.01
N ARG A 383 -38.74 10.42 -29.27
CA ARG A 383 -38.41 9.28 -30.15
C ARG A 383 -37.27 8.48 -29.52
N LYS A 384 -37.55 7.26 -29.04
CA LYS A 384 -36.55 6.36 -28.44
C LYS A 384 -35.58 5.86 -29.52
N LEU A 385 -34.31 6.27 -29.45
CA LEU A 385 -33.23 5.73 -30.27
C LEU A 385 -32.84 4.34 -29.74
N ARG A 386 -32.78 3.33 -30.62
CA ARG A 386 -32.60 1.91 -30.22
C ARG A 386 -31.34 1.25 -30.77
N ARG A 387 -30.60 1.91 -31.66
CA ARG A 387 -29.43 1.34 -32.36
C ARG A 387 -28.38 2.42 -32.54
N PHE A 388 -27.12 2.05 -32.30
CA PHE A 388 -25.94 2.85 -32.59
C PHE A 388 -25.07 2.10 -33.61
N HIS A 389 -24.59 2.81 -34.62
CA HIS A 389 -23.63 2.32 -35.60
C HIS A 389 -22.63 3.44 -35.87
N GLY A 390 -21.33 3.14 -35.77
CA GLY A 390 -20.27 4.10 -35.99
C GLY A 390 -18.99 3.40 -36.41
N SER A 391 -18.23 4.05 -37.28
CA SER A 391 -16.91 3.64 -37.73
C SER A 391 -15.97 4.84 -37.62
N VAL A 392 -14.72 4.61 -37.25
CA VAL A 392 -13.69 5.64 -37.14
C VAL A 392 -12.38 5.10 -37.67
N ALA A 393 -11.72 5.86 -38.54
CA ALA A 393 -10.39 5.52 -39.04
C ALA A 393 -9.35 5.79 -37.95
N LEU A 394 -8.52 4.79 -37.64
CA LEU A 394 -7.44 4.90 -36.66
C LEU A 394 -6.11 5.04 -37.37
N SER A 395 -5.20 5.86 -36.82
CA SER A 395 -3.81 5.92 -37.29
C SER A 395 -3.06 4.72 -36.76
N ALA A 396 -2.29 4.05 -37.63
CA ALA A 396 -1.56 2.83 -37.28
C ALA A 396 -0.54 3.07 -36.15
N GLU A 397 0.07 4.25 -36.10
CA GLU A 397 1.08 4.64 -35.10
C GLU A 397 0.49 4.90 -33.71
N ARG A 398 -0.83 5.14 -33.63
CA ARG A 398 -1.54 5.46 -32.38
C ARG A 398 -2.73 4.53 -32.10
N ALA A 399 -2.86 3.44 -32.86
CA ALA A 399 -4.01 2.55 -32.83
C ALA A 399 -4.39 2.11 -31.40
N GLY A 400 -3.40 1.78 -30.55
CA GLY A 400 -3.65 1.41 -29.16
C GLY A 400 -4.24 2.55 -28.30
N ARG A 401 -3.69 3.76 -28.40
CA ARG A 401 -4.18 4.93 -27.63
C ARG A 401 -5.58 5.34 -28.09
N ASP A 402 -5.79 5.39 -29.39
CA ASP A 402 -7.07 5.82 -29.96
C ASP A 402 -8.16 4.77 -29.71
N ALA A 403 -7.83 3.48 -29.79
CA ALA A 403 -8.74 2.40 -29.38
C ALA A 403 -9.11 2.46 -27.90
N SER A 404 -8.15 2.77 -27.01
CA SER A 404 -8.45 2.99 -25.58
C SER A 404 -9.39 4.17 -25.37
N LYS A 405 -9.16 5.29 -26.08
CA LYS A 405 -10.05 6.45 -25.99
C LYS A 405 -11.46 6.12 -26.48
N ILE A 406 -11.62 5.35 -27.54
CA ILE A 406 -12.94 4.88 -28.02
C ILE A 406 -13.59 3.94 -27.00
N ALA A 407 -12.79 3.11 -26.33
CA ALA A 407 -13.28 2.23 -25.28
C ALA A 407 -13.87 3.02 -24.11
N GLU A 408 -13.18 4.08 -23.67
CA GLU A 408 -13.59 4.93 -22.55
C GLU A 408 -14.77 5.85 -22.92
N GLU A 409 -14.69 6.53 -24.06
CA GLU A 409 -15.61 7.62 -24.42
C GLU A 409 -16.87 7.14 -25.16
N VAL A 410 -16.89 5.90 -25.67
CA VAL A 410 -18.03 5.37 -26.46
C VAL A 410 -18.47 4.01 -25.97
N ILE A 411 -17.56 3.03 -25.94
CA ILE A 411 -17.93 1.64 -25.63
C ILE A 411 -18.41 1.52 -24.18
N ALA A 412 -17.72 2.13 -23.22
CA ALA A 412 -18.08 2.08 -21.80
C ALA A 412 -19.51 2.56 -21.54
N HIS A 413 -19.92 3.66 -22.19
CA HIS A 413 -21.29 4.18 -22.08
C HIS A 413 -22.33 3.24 -22.69
N LEU A 414 -22.03 2.58 -23.81
CA LEU A 414 -22.95 1.63 -24.45
C LEU A 414 -23.07 0.32 -23.66
N THR A 415 -21.96 -0.19 -23.09
CA THR A 415 -21.96 -1.38 -22.24
C THR A 415 -22.60 -1.14 -20.87
N GLY A 416 -22.60 0.10 -20.39
CA GLY A 416 -23.25 0.48 -19.13
C GLY A 416 -24.79 0.46 -19.20
N LEU A 417 -25.38 0.34 -20.38
CA LEU A 417 -26.84 0.27 -20.55
C LEU A 417 -27.36 -1.14 -20.27
N VAL A 418 -28.29 -1.26 -19.32
CA VAL A 418 -28.92 -2.53 -18.93
C VAL A 418 -29.59 -3.19 -20.14
N GLY A 419 -29.14 -4.39 -20.50
CA GLY A 419 -29.67 -5.16 -21.63
C GLY A 419 -29.07 -4.83 -23.01
N ALA A 420 -28.04 -3.96 -23.09
CA ALA A 420 -27.34 -3.70 -24.34
C ALA A 420 -26.42 -4.86 -24.74
N ASN A 421 -26.44 -5.23 -26.01
CA ASN A 421 -25.49 -6.16 -26.61
C ASN A 421 -24.53 -5.38 -27.52
N VAL A 422 -23.29 -5.21 -27.07
CA VAL A 422 -22.26 -4.44 -27.78
C VAL A 422 -21.30 -5.40 -28.47
N ARG A 423 -21.22 -5.33 -29.80
CA ARG A 423 -20.26 -6.08 -30.62
C ARG A 423 -19.22 -5.12 -31.19
N ILE A 424 -17.95 -5.44 -30.99
CA ILE A 424 -16.82 -4.65 -31.49
C ILE A 424 -16.11 -5.48 -32.55
N THR A 425 -15.81 -4.86 -33.70
CA THR A 425 -15.04 -5.46 -34.79
C THR A 425 -13.89 -4.52 -35.13
N LEU A 426 -12.67 -5.05 -35.20
CA LEU A 426 -11.50 -4.33 -35.67
C LEU A 426 -11.16 -4.82 -37.08
N GLU A 427 -11.08 -3.89 -38.02
CA GLU A 427 -10.70 -4.14 -39.41
C GLU A 427 -9.33 -3.48 -39.65
N ILE A 428 -8.42 -4.24 -40.27
CA ILE A 428 -7.05 -3.81 -40.55
C ILE A 428 -6.83 -3.98 -42.05
N GLU A 429 -6.60 -2.88 -42.74
CA GLU A 429 -6.30 -2.82 -44.17
C GLU A 429 -4.91 -2.24 -44.36
N ALA A 430 -4.11 -2.86 -45.23
CA ALA A 430 -2.77 -2.41 -45.57
C ALA A 430 -2.54 -2.57 -47.07
N ASP A 431 -2.34 -1.45 -47.75
CA ASP A 431 -1.91 -1.41 -49.15
C ASP A 431 -0.38 -1.43 -49.21
N ILE A 432 0.19 -2.43 -49.88
CA ILE A 432 1.64 -2.65 -49.97
C ILE A 432 2.01 -2.87 -51.45
N PRO A 433 2.15 -1.78 -52.24
CA PRO A 433 2.28 -1.87 -53.71
C PRO A 433 3.51 -2.62 -54.22
N SER A 434 4.55 -2.74 -53.38
CA SER A 434 5.81 -3.43 -53.73
C SER A 434 5.80 -4.92 -53.36
N GLY A 435 4.67 -5.44 -52.88
CA GLY A 435 4.56 -6.80 -52.35
C GLY A 435 5.06 -6.92 -50.91
N VAL A 436 4.56 -7.95 -50.22
CA VAL A 436 4.88 -8.21 -48.81
C VAL A 436 5.99 -9.26 -48.73
N PRO A 437 7.12 -8.98 -48.05
CA PRO A 437 8.19 -9.97 -47.90
C PRO A 437 7.72 -11.24 -47.16
N ASP A 438 8.19 -12.42 -47.59
CA ASP A 438 7.77 -13.73 -47.06
C ASP A 438 7.84 -13.84 -45.52
N HIS A 439 8.89 -13.27 -44.92
CA HIS A 439 9.06 -13.29 -43.46
C HIS A 439 7.96 -12.50 -42.73
N VAL A 440 7.45 -11.42 -43.33
CA VAL A 440 6.33 -10.63 -42.80
C VAL A 440 5.02 -11.38 -43.01
N VAL A 441 4.79 -11.97 -44.19
CA VAL A 441 3.61 -12.80 -44.47
C VAL A 441 3.49 -13.92 -43.44
N ARG A 442 4.60 -14.63 -43.18
CA ARG A 442 4.64 -15.69 -42.17
C ARG A 442 4.34 -15.17 -40.76
N THR A 443 4.98 -14.08 -40.36
CA THR A 443 4.83 -13.51 -39.01
C THR A 443 3.39 -13.04 -38.76
N VAL A 444 2.80 -12.30 -39.70
CA VAL A 444 1.44 -11.78 -39.58
C VAL A 444 0.42 -12.93 -39.59
N THR A 445 0.59 -13.91 -40.47
CA THR A 445 -0.32 -15.07 -40.53
C THR A 445 -0.30 -15.89 -39.23
N GLU A 446 0.88 -16.11 -38.64
CA GLU A 446 1.03 -16.83 -37.36
C GLU A 446 0.41 -16.05 -36.19
N ASN A 447 0.63 -14.73 -36.15
CA ASN A 447 0.05 -13.86 -35.13
C ASN A 447 -1.48 -13.77 -35.26
N SER A 448 -2.03 -13.67 -36.46
CA SER A 448 -3.48 -13.65 -36.69
C SER A 448 -4.16 -14.93 -36.21
N ARG A 449 -3.50 -16.09 -36.34
CA ARG A 449 -3.98 -17.36 -35.77
C ARG A 449 -3.95 -17.34 -34.24
N THR A 450 -2.84 -16.88 -33.66
CA THR A 450 -2.67 -16.79 -32.19
C THR A 450 -3.68 -15.84 -31.56
N LEU A 451 -3.95 -14.71 -32.23
CA LEU A 451 -4.92 -13.70 -31.82
C LEU A 451 -6.36 -14.02 -32.26
N LYS A 452 -6.59 -15.19 -32.86
CA LYS A 452 -7.91 -15.73 -33.24
C LYS A 452 -8.71 -14.81 -34.16
N PHE A 453 -8.08 -14.21 -35.17
CA PHE A 453 -8.78 -13.44 -36.19
C PHE A 453 -9.82 -14.31 -36.89
N THR A 454 -11.06 -13.81 -37.00
CA THR A 454 -12.15 -14.54 -37.67
C THR A 454 -11.92 -14.68 -39.17
N ARG A 455 -11.27 -13.68 -39.78
CA ARG A 455 -10.83 -13.63 -41.18
C ARG A 455 -9.52 -12.85 -41.25
N ALA A 456 -8.50 -13.43 -41.86
CA ALA A 456 -7.21 -12.80 -42.13
C ALA A 456 -6.50 -13.55 -43.27
N GLY A 457 -5.90 -12.85 -44.21
CA GLY A 457 -5.16 -13.38 -45.34
C GLY A 457 -4.50 -12.25 -46.13
N PHE A 458 -3.44 -12.58 -46.87
CA PHE A 458 -2.91 -11.71 -47.91
C PHE A 458 -3.54 -12.15 -49.23
N GLU A 459 -3.93 -11.18 -50.05
CA GLU A 459 -4.50 -11.43 -51.38
C GLU A 459 -3.45 -11.07 -52.42
N GLU A 460 -3.33 -11.89 -53.46
CA GLU A 460 -2.56 -11.54 -54.66
C GLU A 460 -3.51 -10.72 -55.55
N GLU A 461 -3.11 -9.50 -55.92
CA GLU A 461 -3.87 -8.66 -56.86
C GLU A 461 -3.84 -9.24 -58.28
#